data_AF-A0A955VDM5-F1
#
_entry.id   AF-A0A955VDM5-F1
#
_cell.length_a   1.000
_cell.length_b   1.000
_cell.length_c   1.000
_cell.angle_alpha   90.00
_cell.angle_beta   90.00
_cell.angle_gamma   90.00
#
_symmetry.space_group_name_H-M   'P 1'
#
loop_
_entity.id
_entity.type
_entity.pdbx_description
1 polymer ?
#
loop_
_entity_poly.entity_id
_entity_poly.type
_entity_poly.pdbx_seq_one_letter_code
_entity_poly.pdbx_strand_id
1 'polypeptide(L)'
;AAPAALADGPSVFKAEGCTECHSVSAKGIKLNADGTLEKDLSHIGAKHDKKWIAGVLLQKVDNEKGDKHKKKWRGSKDDLKVLAEWLESLK
;
A
#
# COMPACT_ATOMS: atom_id res chain seq x y z
N ALA A 1 5.90 16.55 17.53
CA ALA A 1 6.00 15.08 17.58
C ALA A 1 5.45 14.55 16.26
N ALA A 2 6.14 13.61 15.60
CA ALA A 2 5.49 12.88 14.50
C ALA A 2 4.33 12.06 15.10
N PRO A 3 3.19 11.93 14.40
CA PRO A 3 2.10 11.08 14.88
C PRO A 3 2.62 9.66 15.07
N ALA A 4 2.19 9.01 16.15
CA ALA A 4 2.49 7.60 16.37
C ALA A 4 1.92 6.77 15.22
N ALA A 5 2.64 5.73 14.81
CA ALA A 5 2.20 4.82 13.77
C ALA A 5 0.80 4.29 14.05
N LEU A 6 -0.03 4.15 13.01
CA LEU A 6 -1.31 3.47 13.13
C LEU A 6 -1.08 2.00 13.52
N ALA A 7 -2.02 1.45 14.29
CA ALA A 7 -1.85 0.18 14.97
C ALA A 7 -1.66 -1.03 14.02
N ASP A 8 -2.18 -0.97 12.79
CA ASP A 8 -2.11 -2.07 11.83
C ASP A 8 -2.09 -1.61 10.36
N GLY A 9 -1.66 -2.51 9.48
CA GLY A 9 -1.55 -2.29 8.03
C GLY A 9 -2.87 -1.91 7.34
N PRO A 10 -4.00 -2.59 7.60
CA PRO A 10 -5.30 -2.17 7.07
C PRO A 10 -5.69 -0.73 7.44
N SER A 11 -5.36 -0.29 8.65
CA SER A 11 -5.64 1.06 9.12
C SER A 11 -4.77 2.08 8.39
N VAL A 12 -3.47 1.81 8.24
CA VAL A 12 -2.58 2.65 7.41
C VAL A 12 -3.08 2.73 5.98
N PHE A 13 -3.43 1.59 5.38
CA PHE A 13 -3.90 1.52 3.99
C PHE A 13 -5.12 2.40 3.73
N LYS A 14 -6.09 2.38 4.65
CA LYS A 14 -7.29 3.21 4.57
C LYS A 14 -6.99 4.68 4.83
N ALA A 15 -6.21 4.99 5.89
CA ALA A 15 -5.90 6.36 6.30
C ALA A 15 -5.07 7.11 5.25
N GLU A 16 -4.15 6.42 4.57
CA GLU A 16 -3.28 7.01 3.55
C GLU A 16 -3.90 7.04 2.14
N GLY A 17 -5.21 6.78 2.02
CA GLY A 17 -5.97 6.91 0.77
C GLY A 17 -5.68 5.81 -0.26
N CYS A 18 -5.09 4.67 0.13
CA CYS A 18 -4.79 3.61 -0.83
C CYS A 18 -6.05 3.04 -1.51
N THR A 19 -7.20 3.14 -0.84
CA THR A 19 -8.52 2.73 -1.35
C THR A 19 -9.04 3.59 -2.52
N GLU A 20 -8.38 4.69 -2.87
CA GLU A 20 -8.72 5.47 -4.07
C GLU A 20 -8.39 4.74 -5.38
N CYS A 21 -7.46 3.78 -5.34
CA CYS A 21 -6.94 3.08 -6.54
C CYS A 21 -6.68 1.58 -6.33
N HIS A 22 -6.80 1.08 -5.10
CA HIS A 22 -6.49 -0.30 -4.76
C HIS A 22 -7.56 -0.91 -3.85
N SER A 23 -7.90 -2.16 -4.13
CA SER A 23 -8.68 -3.03 -3.25
C SER A 23 -7.77 -4.09 -2.61
N VAL A 24 -8.25 -4.70 -1.52
CA VAL A 24 -7.68 -5.91 -0.93
C VAL A 24 -8.84 -6.84 -0.61
N SER A 25 -9.39 -7.46 -1.65
CA SER A 25 -10.61 -8.28 -1.58
C SER A 25 -10.49 -9.46 -0.62
N ALA A 26 -9.31 -10.09 -0.51
CA ALA A 26 -9.04 -11.16 0.47
C ALA A 26 -9.17 -10.70 1.93
N LYS A 27 -9.18 -9.38 2.19
CA LYS A 27 -9.42 -8.77 3.51
C LYS A 27 -10.73 -7.98 3.55
N GLY A 28 -11.57 -8.10 2.53
CA GLY A 28 -12.84 -7.37 2.42
C GLY A 28 -12.69 -5.86 2.23
N ILE A 29 -11.51 -5.36 1.87
CA ILE A 29 -11.26 -3.94 1.65
C ILE A 29 -11.59 -3.62 0.19
N LYS A 30 -12.57 -2.75 -0.01
CA LYS A 30 -13.00 -2.27 -1.32
C LYS A 30 -12.38 -0.92 -1.65
N LEU A 31 -12.45 -0.56 -2.92
CA LEU A 31 -12.24 0.83 -3.34
C LEU A 31 -13.23 1.75 -2.62
N ASN A 32 -12.85 3.00 -2.43
CA ASN A 32 -13.81 4.03 -2.06
C ASN A 32 -14.77 4.31 -3.23
N ALA A 33 -15.90 4.98 -2.96
CA ALA A 33 -16.98 5.17 -3.94
C ALA A 33 -16.53 5.90 -5.22
N ASP A 34 -15.50 6.75 -5.11
CA ASP A 34 -14.93 7.52 -6.23
C ASP A 34 -13.71 6.81 -6.87
N GLY A 35 -13.38 5.60 -6.43
CA GLY A 35 -12.24 4.83 -6.91
C GLY A 35 -12.48 4.34 -8.33
N THR A 36 -11.62 4.76 -9.27
CA THR A 36 -11.79 4.49 -10.72
C THR A 36 -10.73 3.58 -11.29
N LEU A 37 -9.66 3.32 -10.54
CA LEU A 37 -8.58 2.41 -10.93
C LEU A 37 -8.67 1.20 -10.01
N GLU A 38 -8.91 0.01 -10.54
CA GLU A 38 -8.95 -1.20 -9.73
C GLU A 38 -7.70 -2.05 -10.00
N LYS A 39 -6.77 -2.02 -9.04
CA LYS A 39 -5.72 -3.03 -8.93
C LYS A 39 -5.82 -3.67 -7.55
N ASP A 40 -6.36 -4.88 -7.51
CA ASP A 40 -6.44 -5.65 -6.28
C ASP A 40 -5.04 -6.11 -5.82
N LEU A 41 -4.75 -5.93 -4.54
CA LEU A 41 -3.45 -6.25 -3.93
C LEU A 41 -3.51 -7.47 -3.01
N SER A 42 -4.57 -8.29 -3.08
CA SER A 42 -4.78 -9.45 -2.20
C SER A 42 -3.65 -10.47 -2.22
N HIS A 43 -2.83 -10.48 -3.27
CA HIS A 43 -1.74 -11.44 -3.48
C HIS A 43 -0.41 -10.76 -3.79
N ILE A 44 -0.26 -9.46 -3.49
CA ILE A 44 0.95 -8.72 -3.84
C ILE A 44 2.21 -9.29 -3.16
N GLY A 45 2.05 -9.80 -1.94
CA GLY A 45 3.10 -10.44 -1.15
C GLY A 45 3.53 -11.83 -1.64
N ALA A 46 2.81 -12.42 -2.59
CA ALA A 46 3.26 -13.63 -3.29
C ALA A 46 4.35 -13.33 -4.32
N LYS A 47 4.44 -12.08 -4.78
CA LYS A 47 5.38 -11.66 -5.84
C LYS A 47 6.47 -10.72 -5.35
N HIS A 48 6.17 -9.89 -4.35
CA HIS A 48 7.04 -8.81 -3.94
C HIS A 48 7.20 -8.76 -2.42
N ASP A 49 8.41 -8.41 -1.99
CA ASP A 49 8.74 -8.24 -0.59
C ASP A 49 8.43 -6.81 -0.10
N LYS A 50 8.49 -6.61 1.22
CA LYS A 50 8.25 -5.29 1.84
C LYS A 50 9.22 -4.21 1.36
N LYS A 51 10.43 -4.58 0.95
CA LYS A 51 11.44 -3.61 0.47
C LYS A 51 11.05 -3.07 -0.89
N TRP A 52 10.60 -3.95 -1.79
CA TRP A 52 10.06 -3.56 -3.09
C TRP A 52 8.81 -2.69 -2.91
N ILE A 53 7.87 -3.12 -2.06
CA ILE A 53 6.63 -2.38 -1.79
C ILE A 53 6.93 -0.97 -1.28
N ALA A 54 7.78 -0.84 -0.27
CA ALA A 54 8.22 0.46 0.25
C ALA A 54 8.97 1.27 -0.82
N GLY A 55 9.79 0.61 -1.64
CA GLY A 55 10.51 1.22 -2.75
C GLY A 55 9.57 1.83 -3.79
N VAL A 56 8.50 1.14 -4.16
CA VAL A 56 7.49 1.61 -5.12
C VAL A 56 6.77 2.84 -4.57
N LEU A 57 6.35 2.80 -3.30
CA LEU A 57 5.66 3.92 -2.64
C LEU A 57 6.58 5.14 -2.47
N LEU A 58 7.88 4.92 -2.22
CA LEU A 58 8.90 5.98 -2.21
C LEU A 58 9.33 6.42 -3.61
N GLN A 59 8.81 5.79 -4.66
CA GLN A 59 9.21 5.95 -6.07
C GLN A 59 10.71 5.70 -6.34
N LYS A 60 11.37 4.89 -5.50
CA LYS A 60 12.78 4.49 -5.66
C LYS A 60 12.98 3.36 -6.66
N VAL A 61 11.95 2.54 -6.85
CA VAL A 61 11.92 1.48 -7.88
C VAL A 61 10.67 1.66 -8.74
N ASP A 62 10.61 0.94 -9.85
CA ASP A 62 9.44 0.90 -10.72
C ASP A 62 8.46 -0.18 -10.27
N ASN A 63 7.18 -0.01 -10.64
CA ASN A 63 6.16 -1.03 -10.46
C ASN A 63 6.33 -2.16 -11.49
N GLU A 64 5.45 -3.16 -11.46
CA GLU A 64 5.48 -4.32 -12.38
C GLU A 64 5.40 -3.95 -13.88
N LYS A 65 4.95 -2.74 -14.23
CA LYS A 65 4.85 -2.24 -15.60
C LYS A 65 6.05 -1.38 -16.02
N GLY A 66 7.03 -1.17 -15.13
CA GLY A 66 8.14 -0.25 -15.39
C GLY A 66 7.82 1.22 -15.12
N ASP A 67 6.67 1.53 -14.51
CA ASP A 67 6.27 2.91 -14.18
C ASP A 67 6.46 3.23 -12.69
N LYS A 68 6.67 4.51 -12.36
CA LYS A 68 6.56 4.96 -10.96
C LYS A 68 5.13 4.89 -10.46
N HIS A 69 4.96 4.61 -9.16
CA HIS A 69 3.66 4.75 -8.51
C HIS A 69 3.16 6.20 -8.64
N LYS A 70 1.85 6.38 -8.90
CA LYS A 70 1.26 7.70 -9.19
C LYS A 70 1.40 8.68 -8.02
N LYS A 71 1.23 8.18 -6.79
CA LYS A 71 1.37 8.97 -5.56
C LYS A 71 2.64 8.57 -4.83
N LYS A 72 3.52 9.53 -4.57
CA LYS A 72 4.66 9.34 -3.66
C LYS A 72 4.17 9.27 -2.22
N TRP A 73 4.74 8.37 -1.44
CA TRP A 73 4.50 8.27 0.01
C TRP A 73 4.78 9.59 0.73
N ARG A 74 3.83 10.00 1.58
CA ARG A 74 3.93 11.22 2.41
C ARG A 74 3.67 10.98 3.90
N GLY A 75 3.21 9.79 4.29
CA GLY A 75 3.04 9.38 5.69
C GLY A 75 4.37 9.18 6.44
N SER A 76 4.28 8.72 7.69
CA SER A 76 5.47 8.49 8.52
C SER A 76 6.31 7.30 8.01
N LYS A 77 7.56 7.19 8.47
CA LYS A 77 8.41 6.02 8.15
C LYS A 77 7.89 4.75 8.82
N ASP A 78 7.29 4.88 10.00
CA ASP A 78 6.78 3.75 10.76
C ASP A 78 5.49 3.22 10.11
N ASP A 79 4.59 4.10 9.67
CA ASP A 79 3.41 3.71 8.89
C ASP A 79 3.80 3.02 7.58
N LEU A 80 4.83 3.53 6.88
CA LEU A 80 5.33 2.89 5.66
C LEU A 80 5.81 1.46 5.94
N LYS A 81 6.51 1.26 7.05
CA LYS A 81 7.00 -0.05 7.47
C LYS A 81 5.83 -0.98 7.76
N VAL A 82 4.88 -0.55 8.59
CA VAL A 82 3.68 -1.33 8.96
C VAL A 82 2.87 -1.71 7.71
N LEU A 83 2.67 -0.76 6.79
CA LEU A 83 1.97 -0.98 5.53
C LEU A 83 2.68 -2.01 4.64
N ALA A 84 3.98 -1.85 4.44
CA ALA A 84 4.77 -2.72 3.57
C ALA A 84 4.86 -4.16 4.12
N GLU A 85 5.04 -4.32 5.44
CA GLU A 85 5.03 -5.61 6.11
C GLU A 85 3.67 -6.31 5.99
N TRP A 86 2.58 -5.56 6.16
CA TRP A 86 1.24 -6.12 5.99
C TRP A 86 0.97 -6.53 4.53
N LEU A 87 1.30 -5.70 3.54
CA LEU A 87 1.11 -6.05 2.14
C LEU A 87 1.97 -7.26 1.70
N GLU A 88 3.20 -7.39 2.20
CA GLU A 88 4.04 -8.59 2.00
C GLU A 88 3.41 -9.87 2.60
N SER A 89 2.61 -9.74 3.66
CA SER A 89 1.92 -10.88 4.27
C SER A 89 0.76 -11.42 3.42
N LEU A 90 0.29 -10.66 2.43
CA LEU A 90 -0.83 -11.02 1.55
C LEU A 90 -0.35 -11.95 0.42
N LYS A 91 -0.53 -13.27 0.60
CA LYS A 91 -0.11 -14.32 -0.34
C LYS A 91 -1.32 -15.09 -0.86
#